data_AF-A0A6L5K305-F1
#
_entry.id   AF-A0A6L5K305-F1
#
_cell.length_a   1.000
_cell.length_b   1.000
_cell.length_c   1.000
_cell.angle_alpha   90.00
_cell.angle_beta   90.00
_cell.angle_gamma   90.00
#
_symmetry.space_group_name_H-M   'P 1'
#
loop_
_entity.id
_entity.type
_entity.pdbx_description
1 polymer ?
#
loop_
_entity_poly.entity_id
_entity_poly.type
_entity_poly.pdbx_seq_one_letter_code
_entity_poly.pdbx_strand_id
1 'polypeptide(L)'
;MGESWGSLTDNYNRVFGFDGHLKFNNFYKFSFQFLGSVSKVGNETTDIVPAALLNLSSTSRHLTLSANWASIHPDFEAATGFIRRKDIHYFNTRIGYAFLPQNDLIISIRPSFEYRL
;
A
#
# COMPACT_ATOMS: atom_id res chain seq x y z
N MET A 1 -6.19 -36.83 -32.01
CA MET A 1 -6.71 -35.67 -31.25
C MET A 1 -6.59 -36.01 -29.77
N GLY A 2 -5.60 -35.43 -29.10
CA GLY A 2 -5.41 -35.58 -27.67
C GLY A 2 -4.77 -34.29 -27.20
N GLU A 3 -5.56 -33.45 -26.52
CA GLU A 3 -5.03 -32.21 -25.96
C GLU A 3 -3.95 -32.58 -24.94
N SER A 4 -2.73 -32.14 -25.27
CA SER A 4 -1.55 -32.35 -24.47
C SER A 4 -1.71 -31.61 -23.14
N TRP A 5 -1.54 -32.34 -22.04
CA TRP A 5 -1.47 -31.81 -20.68
C TRP A 5 -0.45 -30.65 -20.52
N GLY A 6 0.43 -30.40 -21.50
CA GLY A 6 1.32 -29.24 -21.54
C GLY A 6 0.64 -27.89 -21.88
N SER A 7 -0.57 -27.90 -22.45
CA SER A 7 -1.34 -26.69 -22.80
C SER A 7 -1.79 -25.88 -21.57
N LEU A 8 -2.10 -26.58 -20.46
CA LEU A 8 -2.57 -25.96 -19.21
C LEU A 8 -1.48 -25.16 -18.47
N THR A 9 -0.20 -25.37 -18.80
CA THR A 9 0.94 -24.69 -18.18
C THR A 9 1.57 -23.61 -19.04
N ASP A 10 1.11 -23.43 -20.28
CA ASP A 10 1.79 -22.56 -21.24
C ASP A 10 1.57 -21.08 -20.93
N ASN A 11 0.41 -20.75 -20.36
CA ASN A 11 0.11 -19.43 -19.80
C ASN A 11 0.12 -19.48 -18.27
N TYR A 12 0.77 -18.51 -17.64
CA TYR A 12 0.75 -18.38 -16.18
C TYR A 12 0.83 -16.93 -15.74
N ASN A 13 0.31 -16.66 -14.54
CA ASN A 13 0.58 -15.44 -13.81
C ASN A 13 1.11 -15.86 -12.44
N ARG A 14 2.30 -15.37 -12.09
CA ARG A 14 2.94 -15.63 -10.80
C ARG A 14 3.08 -14.31 -10.06
N VAL A 15 2.52 -14.27 -8.87
CA VAL A 15 2.64 -13.13 -7.96
C VAL A 15 3.42 -13.58 -6.75
N PHE A 16 4.45 -12.82 -6.40
CA PHE A 16 5.15 -12.96 -5.13
C PHE A 16 4.97 -11.69 -4.32
N GLY A 17 4.88 -11.82 -3.02
CA GLY A 17 4.60 -10.71 -2.13
C GLY A 17 5.31 -10.83 -0.80
N PHE A 18 5.70 -9.68 -0.26
CA PHE A 18 6.22 -9.54 1.09
C PHE A 18 5.49 -8.38 1.76
N ASP A 19 4.83 -8.68 2.87
CA ASP A 19 4.12 -7.71 3.68
C ASP A 19 4.53 -7.83 5.16
N GLY A 20 4.23 -6.76 5.91
CA GLY A 20 4.54 -6.76 7.32
C GLY A 20 3.94 -5.57 8.06
N HIS A 21 3.83 -5.77 9.37
CA HIS A 21 3.30 -4.79 10.31
C HIS A 21 4.27 -4.64 11.48
N LEU A 22 4.79 -3.44 11.64
CA LEU A 22 5.69 -3.07 12.73
C LEU A 22 4.98 -2.08 13.65
N LYS A 23 5.03 -2.34 14.96
CA LYS A 23 4.59 -1.40 15.98
C LYS A 23 5.80 -1.01 16.83
N PHE A 24 6.06 0.29 16.98
CA PHE A 24 7.18 0.79 17.77
C PHE A 24 6.75 1.96 18.67
N ASN A 25 7.39 2.06 19.83
CA ASN A 25 7.14 3.09 20.85
C ASN A 25 5.65 3.31 21.18
N ASN A 26 4.83 2.25 21.22
CA ASN A 26 3.38 2.23 21.51
C ASN A 26 2.44 3.07 20.62
N PHE A 27 2.94 4.12 19.97
CA PHE A 27 2.17 5.09 19.22
C PHE A 27 2.33 4.91 17.72
N TYR A 28 3.49 4.42 17.26
CA TYR A 28 3.77 4.26 15.83
C TYR A 28 3.37 2.88 15.34
N LYS A 29 2.70 2.87 14.20
CA LYS A 29 2.34 1.69 13.43
C LYS A 29 2.79 1.91 12.00
N PHE A 30 3.64 1.02 11.51
CA PHE A 30 4.10 1.01 10.14
C PHE A 30 3.67 -0.29 9.51
N SER A 31 3.06 -0.22 8.33
CA SER A 31 2.73 -1.39 7.53
C SER A 31 3.21 -1.19 6.11
N PHE A 32 3.79 -2.24 5.55
CA PHE A 32 4.30 -2.24 4.19
C PHE A 32 3.80 -3.47 3.46
N GLN A 33 3.66 -3.36 2.15
CA GLN A 33 3.40 -4.46 1.25
C GLN A 33 4.13 -4.20 -0.07
N PHE A 34 4.93 -5.17 -0.49
CA PHE A 34 5.62 -5.17 -1.77
C PHE A 34 5.19 -6.41 -2.54
N LEU A 35 4.76 -6.23 -3.78
CA LEU A 35 4.31 -7.30 -4.66
C LEU A 35 5.09 -7.21 -5.97
N GLY A 36 5.39 -8.36 -6.56
CA GLY A 36 5.93 -8.50 -7.89
C GLY A 36 5.11 -9.50 -8.68
N SER A 37 4.85 -9.18 -9.94
CA SER A 37 4.03 -9.97 -10.86
C SER A 37 4.83 -10.34 -12.11
N VAL A 38 4.68 -11.58 -12.56
CA VAL A 38 5.20 -12.06 -13.85
C VAL A 38 4.07 -12.80 -14.56
N SER A 39 3.67 -12.31 -15.72
CA SER A 39 2.69 -12.95 -16.61
C SER A 39 3.37 -13.53 -17.83
N LYS A 40 2.92 -14.70 -18.29
CA LYS A 40 3.28 -15.31 -19.57
C LYS A 40 2.00 -15.62 -20.34
N VAL A 41 1.92 -15.10 -21.57
CA VAL A 41 0.82 -15.35 -22.51
C VAL A 41 1.43 -15.74 -23.86
N GLY A 42 1.28 -17.01 -24.24
CA GLY A 42 1.91 -17.57 -25.44
C GLY A 42 3.44 -17.51 -25.36
N ASN A 43 4.06 -16.84 -26.34
CA ASN A 43 5.50 -16.64 -26.41
C ASN A 43 5.97 -15.37 -25.68
N GLU A 44 5.07 -14.52 -25.19
CA GLU A 44 5.42 -13.26 -24.52
C GLU A 44 5.41 -13.47 -23.00
N THR A 45 6.49 -13.06 -22.35
CA THR A 45 6.61 -13.03 -20.88
C THR A 45 6.91 -11.60 -20.46
N THR A 46 6.12 -11.07 -19.53
CA THR A 46 6.35 -9.75 -18.95
C THR A 46 7.54 -9.80 -17.99
N ASP A 47 8.30 -8.71 -17.93
CA ASP A 47 9.28 -8.50 -16.84
C ASP A 47 8.59 -8.45 -15.47
N ILE A 48 9.38 -8.48 -14.39
CA ILE A 48 8.84 -8.35 -13.04
C ILE A 48 8.18 -6.98 -12.88
N VAL A 49 6.86 -6.97 -12.76
CA VAL A 49 6.07 -5.75 -12.57
C VAL A 49 5.85 -5.50 -11.08
N PRO A 50 6.29 -4.35 -10.52
CA PRO A 50 6.21 -4.09 -9.08
C PRO A 50 4.92 -3.38 -8.67
N ALA A 51 4.49 -3.64 -7.43
CA ALA A 51 3.52 -2.84 -6.71
C ALA A 51 3.96 -2.69 -5.25
N ALA A 52 3.78 -1.49 -4.68
CA ALA A 52 4.23 -1.18 -3.33
C ALA A 52 3.21 -0.32 -2.59
N LEU A 53 3.03 -0.61 -1.30
CA LEU A 53 2.16 0.11 -0.40
C LEU A 53 2.90 0.34 0.92
N LEU A 54 2.98 1.59 1.36
CA LEU A 54 3.58 1.97 2.63
C LEU A 54 2.59 2.82 3.41
N ASN A 55 2.37 2.48 4.66
CA ASN A 55 1.51 3.25 5.55
C ASN A 55 2.21 3.40 6.90
N LEU A 56 2.39 4.64 7.33
CA LEU A 56 2.89 5.01 8.63
C LEU A 56 1.81 5.81 9.34
N SER A 57 1.51 5.43 10.58
CA SER A 57 0.61 6.19 11.44
C SER A 57 1.20 6.31 12.83
N SER A 58 0.96 7.45 13.47
CA SER A 58 1.27 7.65 14.88
C SER A 58 0.15 8.41 15.56
N THR A 59 -0.29 7.91 16.71
CA THR A 59 -1.31 8.59 17.51
C THR A 59 -0.86 8.64 18.96
N SER A 60 -0.67 9.87 19.44
CA SER A 60 -0.36 10.17 20.83
C SER A 60 -1.32 11.23 21.37
N ARG A 61 -1.16 11.62 22.64
CA ARG A 61 -2.00 12.64 23.28
C ARG A 61 -1.98 13.98 22.53
N HIS A 62 -0.81 14.38 22.03
CA HIS A 62 -0.62 15.69 21.40
C HIS A 62 -0.34 15.60 19.91
N LEU A 63 0.38 14.57 19.45
CA LEU A 63 0.78 14.45 18.04
C LEU A 63 0.00 13.34 17.34
N THR A 64 -0.56 13.67 16.17
CA THR A 64 -1.08 12.71 15.21
C THR A 64 -0.30 12.85 13.91
N LEU A 65 0.15 11.73 13.36
CA LEU A 65 0.86 11.64 12.09
C LEU A 65 0.23 10.53 11.25
N SER A 66 0.04 10.77 9.97
CA SER A 66 -0.21 9.72 8.98
C SER A 66 0.57 10.00 7.71
N ALA A 67 1.15 8.98 7.10
CA ALA A 67 1.77 9.03 5.80
C ALA A 67 1.46 7.75 5.04
N ASN A 68 0.81 7.88 3.89
CA ASN A 68 0.43 6.78 3.02
C ASN A 68 1.06 7.01 1.66
N TRP A 69 1.69 5.98 1.12
CA TRP A 69 2.29 5.99 -0.19
C TRP A 69 1.91 4.71 -0.93
N ALA A 70 1.50 4.85 -2.17
CA ALA A 70 1.19 3.72 -3.04
C ALA A 70 1.81 3.94 -4.40
N SER A 71 2.36 2.87 -4.97
CA SER A 71 2.90 2.83 -6.31
C SER A 71 2.55 1.48 -6.93
N ILE A 72 1.61 1.45 -7.86
CA ILE A 72 1.16 0.24 -8.56
C ILE A 72 1.39 0.48 -10.05
N HIS A 73 2.31 -0.28 -10.64
CA HIS A 73 2.61 -0.17 -12.06
C HIS A 73 1.36 -0.48 -12.92
N PRO A 74 1.13 0.21 -14.05
CA PRO A 74 -0.05 -0.01 -14.92
C PRO A 74 -0.18 -1.47 -15.41
N ASP A 75 0.95 -2.12 -15.65
CA ASP A 75 1.02 -3.50 -16.14
C ASP A 75 0.95 -4.56 -15.02
N PHE A 76 0.78 -4.14 -13.76
CA PHE A 76 0.75 -5.08 -12.66
C PHE A 76 -0.49 -5.97 -12.76
N GLU A 77 -0.28 -7.29 -12.83
CA GLU A 77 -1.36 -8.26 -12.96
C GLU A 77 -1.29 -9.29 -11.84
N ALA A 78 -2.40 -9.49 -11.13
CA ALA A 78 -2.53 -10.57 -10.15
C ALA A 78 -3.75 -11.39 -10.53
N ALA A 79 -3.58 -12.37 -11.43
CA ALA A 79 -4.69 -13.22 -11.87
C ALA A 79 -5.25 -14.08 -10.73
N THR A 80 -4.46 -14.30 -9.67
CA THR A 80 -4.83 -15.05 -8.47
C THR A 80 -5.57 -14.20 -7.42
N GLY A 81 -5.74 -12.89 -7.63
CA GLY A 81 -6.34 -11.98 -6.65
C GLY A 81 -7.09 -10.79 -7.28
N PHE A 82 -7.65 -9.91 -6.45
CA PHE A 82 -8.33 -8.69 -6.89
C PHE A 82 -7.45 -7.47 -6.67
N ILE A 83 -7.00 -6.81 -7.75
CA ILE A 83 -6.43 -5.47 -7.70
C ILE A 83 -7.52 -4.46 -8.04
N ARG A 84 -7.84 -3.57 -7.11
CA ARG A 84 -8.97 -2.64 -7.24
C ARG A 84 -8.73 -1.52 -8.27
N ARG A 85 -7.45 -1.13 -8.48
CA ARG A 85 -7.02 -0.15 -9.49
C ARG A 85 -5.53 -0.32 -9.77
N LYS A 86 -5.15 -0.27 -11.04
CA LYS A 86 -3.76 -0.19 -11.51
C LYS A 86 -3.40 1.28 -11.78
N ASP A 87 -2.13 1.55 -12.09
CA ASP A 87 -1.65 2.90 -12.41
C ASP A 87 -1.92 3.90 -11.28
N ILE A 88 -1.58 3.49 -10.06
CA ILE A 88 -1.74 4.32 -8.86
C ILE A 88 -0.35 4.80 -8.45
N HIS A 89 -0.17 6.11 -8.45
CA HIS A 89 0.91 6.78 -7.74
C HIS A 89 0.29 7.87 -6.89
N TYR A 90 0.33 7.71 -5.56
CA TYR A 90 -0.06 8.80 -4.68
C TYR A 90 0.76 8.81 -3.40
N PHE A 91 0.89 10.01 -2.85
CA PHE A 91 1.45 10.25 -1.53
C PHE A 91 0.49 11.14 -0.76
N ASN A 92 0.03 10.68 0.40
CA ASN A 92 -0.77 11.48 1.32
C ASN A 92 -0.06 11.54 2.66
N THR A 93 0.16 12.73 3.20
CA THR A 93 0.62 12.89 4.56
C THR A 93 -0.20 13.92 5.31
N ARG A 94 -0.41 13.67 6.60
CA ARG A 94 -1.10 14.57 7.51
C ARG A 94 -0.39 14.59 8.84
N ILE A 95 -0.18 15.80 9.36
CA ILE A 95 0.34 16.04 10.70
C ILE A 95 -0.64 16.92 11.47
N GLY A 96 -0.92 16.57 12.72
CA GLY A 96 -1.83 17.32 13.58
C GLY A 96 -1.26 17.43 14.98
N TYR A 97 -1.51 18.58 15.62
CA TYR A 97 -1.12 18.81 17.01
C TYR A 97 -2.35 19.20 17.83
N ALA A 98 -2.52 18.58 19.00
CA ALA A 98 -3.61 18.87 19.92
C ALA A 98 -3.11 19.71 21.10
N PHE A 99 -3.56 20.96 21.17
CA PHE A 99 -3.47 21.81 22.35
C PHE A 99 -4.64 21.48 23.27
N LEU A 100 -4.34 21.07 24.51
CA LEU A 100 -5.32 20.64 25.51
C LEU A 100 -5.24 21.55 26.75
N PRO A 101 -5.69 22.82 26.67
CA PRO A 101 -5.66 23.75 27.80
C PRO A 101 -6.62 23.36 28.94
N GLN A 102 -7.61 22.50 28.68
CA GLN A 102 -8.49 21.88 29.68
C GLN A 102 -9.09 22.89 30.69
N ASN A 103 -9.61 24.01 30.19
CA ASN A 103 -10.31 25.01 30.98
C ASN A 103 -11.80 25.07 30.60
N ASP A 104 -12.60 25.81 31.37
CA ASP A 104 -14.06 25.87 31.20
C ASP A 104 -14.52 26.45 29.85
N LEU A 105 -13.63 27.14 29.13
CA LEU A 105 -13.94 27.81 27.86
C LEU A 105 -13.46 27.04 26.63
N ILE A 106 -12.31 26.35 26.71
CA ILE A 106 -11.67 25.68 25.57
C ILE A 106 -11.23 24.29 25.98
N ILE A 107 -11.92 23.29 25.43
CA ILE A 107 -11.61 21.87 25.66
C ILE A 107 -10.36 21.45 24.89
N SER A 108 -10.26 21.80 23.60
CA SER A 108 -9.05 21.53 22.79
C SER A 108 -9.00 22.36 21.51
N ILE A 109 -7.79 22.60 21.00
CA ILE A 109 -7.52 23.19 19.69
C ILE A 109 -6.63 22.22 18.92
N ARG A 110 -7.02 21.82 17.70
CA ARG A 110 -6.35 20.76 16.94
C ARG A 110 -6.02 21.18 15.50
N PRO A 111 -5.05 22.07 15.27
CA PRO A 111 -4.61 22.36 13.90
C PRO A 111 -4.03 21.10 13.24
N SER A 112 -4.20 21.02 11.93
CA SER A 112 -3.58 19.97 11.12
C SER A 112 -3.18 20.50 9.76
N PHE A 113 -2.12 19.92 9.21
CA PHE A 113 -1.64 20.14 7.86
C PHE A 113 -1.76 18.84 7.08
N GLU A 114 -2.29 18.89 5.87
CA GLU A 114 -2.34 17.76 4.93
C GLU A 114 -1.64 18.14 3.63
N TYR A 115 -0.87 17.21 3.10
CA TYR A 115 -0.28 17.29 1.76
C TYR A 115 -0.65 16.04 0.98
N ARG A 116 -1.04 16.23 -0.29
CA ARG A 116 -1.44 15.17 -1.20
C ARG A 116 -0.80 15.40 -2.56
N LEU A 117 -0.11 14.39 -3.06
CA LEU A 117 0.45 14.29 -4.40
C LEU A 117 -0.18 13.10 -5.12
#